data_AF-A0A0G0CEB8-F1
#
_entry.id   AF-A0A0G0CEB8-F1
#
_cell.length_a   1.000
_cell.length_b   1.000
_cell.length_c   1.000
_cell.angle_alpha   90.00
_cell.angle_beta   90.00
_cell.angle_gamma   90.00
#
_symmetry.space_group_name_H-M   'P 1'
#
loop_
_entity.id
_entity.type
_entity.pdbx_description
1 polymer ?
#
loop_
_entity_poly.entity_id
_entity_poly.type
_entity_poly.pdbx_seq_one_letter_code
_entity_poly.pdbx_strand_id
1 'polypeptide(L)'
;MKKSSGRKYDIFEEYPASSAGKKTEDVEKIMVLTGSAAGTAKVVVDKLREAGEKVGILKINLFRPFPHQEIAESLKNAKEIIVLDRAQSIGTYPPFYSEIINSLYGNGRDAKFCVSTGREIKSYIYGLGGRDIFQKQIEDVFMGKIKSKYIQ
;
A
#
# COMPACT_ATOMS: atom_id res chain seq x y z
N MET A 1 12.31 24.42 6.58
CA MET A 1 13.04 24.45 7.87
C MET A 1 14.19 23.46 7.81
N LYS A 2 15.44 23.90 8.11
CA LYS A 2 16.61 23.02 8.24
C LYS A 2 16.35 22.00 9.36
N LYS A 3 16.44 20.70 9.05
CA LYS A 3 16.10 19.60 9.99
C LYS A 3 17.31 19.18 10.82
N SER A 4 17.14 19.11 12.14
CA SER A 4 18.16 18.69 13.12
C SER A 4 18.62 17.24 13.00
N SER A 5 17.86 16.38 12.32
CA SER A 5 18.12 14.93 12.23
C SER A 5 18.55 14.44 10.85
N GLY A 6 18.56 15.29 9.83
CA GLY A 6 18.81 14.88 8.43
C GLY A 6 17.71 14.02 7.78
N ARG A 7 16.68 13.59 8.54
CA ARG A 7 15.62 12.71 8.03
C ARG A 7 14.52 13.48 7.30
N LYS A 8 14.19 13.08 6.07
CA LYS A 8 12.98 13.56 5.39
C LYS A 8 11.78 12.72 5.83
N TYR A 9 10.69 13.39 6.16
CA TYR A 9 9.39 12.79 6.44
C TYR A 9 8.42 13.52 5.55
N ASP A 10 7.53 12.77 4.93
CA ASP A 10 6.51 13.23 4.01
C ASP A 10 5.16 12.58 4.40
N ILE A 11 4.07 13.07 3.82
CA ILE A 11 2.71 12.59 4.14
C ILE A 11 2.50 11.10 3.82
N PHE A 12 3.25 10.58 2.85
CA PHE A 12 3.45 9.17 2.57
C PHE A 12 4.86 8.91 2.04
N GLU A 13 5.28 7.65 2.05
CA GLU A 13 6.54 7.19 1.46
C GLU A 13 6.27 6.12 0.41
N GLU A 14 6.78 6.31 -0.80
CA GLU A 14 6.82 5.26 -1.81
C GLU A 14 8.12 4.47 -1.70
N TYR A 15 8.05 3.17 -1.93
CA TYR A 15 9.23 2.31 -1.98
C TYR A 15 9.08 1.19 -3.01
N PRO A 16 9.98 1.09 -4.01
CA PRO A 16 11.05 2.03 -4.32
C PRO A 16 10.52 3.44 -4.63
N ALA A 17 11.28 4.48 -4.27
CA ALA A 17 10.83 5.87 -4.38
C ALA A 17 10.79 6.34 -5.84
N SER A 18 9.68 6.97 -6.25
CA SER A 18 9.53 7.59 -7.59
C SER A 18 10.57 8.66 -7.91
N SER A 19 10.96 9.43 -6.90
CA SER A 19 11.80 10.62 -7.03
C SER A 19 13.32 10.37 -7.03
N ALA A 20 13.77 9.11 -6.87
CA ALA A 20 15.19 8.76 -6.71
C ALA A 20 15.89 8.26 -7.98
N GLY A 21 15.36 8.55 -9.18
CA GLY A 21 16.00 8.17 -10.45
C GLY A 21 15.96 6.66 -10.79
N LYS A 22 15.29 5.84 -9.97
CA LYS A 22 14.96 4.43 -10.25
C LYS A 22 13.44 4.25 -10.25
N LYS A 23 12.88 4.45 -11.45
CA LYS A 23 11.57 4.03 -11.98
C LYS A 23 10.58 3.41 -10.97
N THR A 24 9.63 4.22 -10.49
CA THR A 24 8.27 3.75 -10.12
C THR A 24 7.43 3.36 -11.34
N GLU A 25 7.91 3.63 -12.56
CA GLU A 25 7.27 3.21 -13.81
C GLU A 25 7.21 1.67 -13.97
N ASP A 26 8.00 0.92 -13.19
CA ASP A 26 8.08 -0.54 -13.23
C ASP A 26 7.48 -1.22 -11.99
N VAL A 27 6.50 -0.57 -11.35
CA VAL A 27 5.74 -1.16 -10.24
C VAL A 27 4.33 -1.47 -10.70
N GLU A 28 4.00 -2.76 -10.74
CA GLU A 28 2.68 -3.25 -11.15
C GLU A 28 1.79 -3.58 -9.94
N LYS A 29 2.38 -4.06 -8.83
CA LYS A 29 1.65 -4.35 -7.59
C LYS A 29 2.12 -3.43 -6.47
N ILE A 30 1.19 -2.69 -5.87
CA ILE A 30 1.49 -1.77 -4.75
C ILE A 30 0.79 -2.22 -3.49
N MET A 31 1.56 -2.48 -2.44
CA MET A 31 1.03 -2.70 -1.10
C MET A 31 0.92 -1.39 -0.33
N VAL A 32 -0.29 -1.01 0.05
CA VAL A 32 -0.59 0.19 0.84
C VAL A 32 -0.74 -0.19 2.30
N LEU A 33 0.06 0.43 3.17
CA LEU A 33 0.09 0.09 4.60
C LEU A 33 0.52 1.27 5.47
N THR A 34 0.40 1.11 6.78
CA THR A 34 0.86 2.10 7.77
C THR A 34 1.59 1.45 8.95
N GLY A 35 2.47 2.23 9.58
CA GLY A 35 3.22 1.85 10.78
C GLY A 35 4.33 0.82 10.52
N SER A 36 4.60 -0.02 11.52
CA SER A 36 5.82 -0.84 11.62
C SER A 36 5.95 -1.92 10.53
N ALA A 37 4.85 -2.47 10.04
CA ALA A 37 4.87 -3.49 8.99
C ALA A 37 5.51 -2.99 7.68
N ALA A 38 5.58 -1.67 7.47
CA ALA A 38 6.29 -1.09 6.33
C ALA A 38 7.78 -1.46 6.31
N GLY A 39 8.44 -1.60 7.46
CA GLY A 39 9.83 -2.03 7.52
C GLY A 39 10.00 -3.45 6.96
N THR A 40 9.20 -4.39 7.46
CA THR A 40 9.18 -5.78 6.98
C THR A 40 8.80 -5.89 5.51
N ALA A 41 7.83 -5.08 5.06
CA ALA A 41 7.40 -5.05 3.68
C ALA A 41 8.49 -4.55 2.72
N LYS A 42 9.32 -3.57 3.13
CA LYS A 42 10.45 -3.10 2.32
C LYS A 42 11.45 -4.24 2.05
N VAL A 43 11.79 -5.02 3.08
CA VAL A 43 12.68 -6.19 2.94
C VAL A 43 12.12 -7.21 1.95
N VAL A 44 10.82 -7.47 2.00
CA VAL A 44 10.15 -8.40 1.07
C VAL A 44 10.10 -7.83 -0.34
N VAL A 45 9.84 -6.52 -0.49
CA VAL A 45 9.90 -5.84 -1.78
C VAL A 45 11.29 -5.98 -2.40
N ASP A 46 12.36 -5.76 -1.64
CA ASP A 46 13.73 -5.93 -2.14
C ASP A 46 13.97 -7.34 -2.66
N LYS A 47 13.65 -8.35 -1.83
CA LYS A 47 13.77 -9.77 -2.20
C LYS A 47 12.99 -10.12 -3.46
N LEU A 48 11.74 -9.67 -3.57
CA LEU A 48 10.90 -9.98 -4.73
C LEU A 48 11.36 -9.26 -5.99
N ARG A 49 11.83 -8.02 -5.86
CA ARG A 49 12.41 -7.27 -6.98
C ARG A 49 13.72 -7.89 -7.47
N GLU A 50 14.56 -8.42 -6.58
CA GLU A 50 15.73 -9.23 -6.97
C GLU A 50 15.33 -10.48 -7.76
N ALA A 51 14.16 -11.05 -7.46
CA ALA A 51 13.57 -12.16 -8.23
C ALA A 51 12.83 -11.72 -9.51
N GLY A 52 12.87 -10.43 -9.87
CA GLY A 52 12.26 -9.89 -11.09
C GLY A 52 10.80 -9.46 -10.96
N GLU A 53 10.21 -9.50 -9.77
CA GLU A 53 8.84 -9.06 -9.54
C GLU A 53 8.72 -7.54 -9.48
N LYS A 54 7.66 -7.00 -10.09
CA LYS A 54 7.40 -5.57 -10.18
C LYS A 54 6.54 -5.07 -9.02
N VAL A 55 7.08 -5.20 -7.81
CA VAL A 55 6.37 -4.85 -6.57
C VAL A 55 6.90 -3.57 -5.93
N GLY A 56 6.04 -2.91 -5.16
CA GLY A 56 6.38 -1.76 -4.34
C GLY A 56 5.40 -1.60 -3.17
N ILE A 57 5.68 -0.65 -2.29
CA ILE A 57 4.80 -0.25 -1.20
C ILE A 57 4.53 1.26 -1.22
N LEU A 58 3.37 1.64 -0.69
CA LEU A 58 2.99 2.99 -0.33
C LEU A 58 2.70 3.03 1.17
N LYS A 59 3.62 3.60 1.94
CA LYS A 59 3.49 3.75 3.39
C LYS A 59 2.83 5.08 3.72
N ILE A 60 1.65 5.05 4.32
CA ILE A 60 0.94 6.25 4.75
C ILE A 60 1.42 6.69 6.14
N ASN A 61 1.91 7.93 6.24
CA ASN A 61 2.39 8.53 7.49
C ASN A 61 1.33 9.46 8.11
N LEU A 62 0.59 10.20 7.28
CA LEU A 62 -0.48 11.10 7.72
C LEU A 62 -1.85 10.49 7.44
N PHE A 63 -2.56 10.07 8.49
CA PHE A 63 -3.91 9.51 8.34
C PHE A 63 -4.99 10.60 8.33
N ARG A 64 -4.76 11.76 8.98
CA ARG A 64 -5.70 12.88 9.02
C ARG A 64 -4.98 14.23 8.99
N PRO A 65 -5.40 15.18 8.13
CA PRO A 65 -6.33 14.98 7.00
C PRO A 65 -5.79 13.91 6.03
N PHE A 66 -6.67 13.09 5.46
CA PHE A 66 -6.24 11.98 4.59
C PHE A 66 -5.87 12.52 3.20
N PRO A 67 -4.68 12.22 2.65
CA PRO A 67 -4.18 12.83 1.42
C PRO A 67 -4.73 12.12 0.17
N HIS A 68 -6.04 12.27 -0.08
CA HIS A 68 -6.75 11.53 -1.13
C HIS A 68 -6.19 11.77 -2.54
N GLN A 69 -5.84 13.01 -2.88
CA GLN A 69 -5.38 13.37 -4.23
C GLN A 69 -4.02 12.76 -4.52
N GLU A 70 -3.10 12.89 -3.58
CA GLU A 70 -1.74 12.42 -3.73
C GLU A 70 -1.67 10.88 -3.71
N ILE A 71 -2.48 10.22 -2.87
CA ILE A 71 -2.61 8.76 -2.88
C ILE A 71 -3.16 8.26 -4.23
N ALA A 72 -4.19 8.92 -4.77
CA ALA A 72 -4.76 8.54 -6.06
C ALA A 72 -3.73 8.64 -7.19
N GLU A 73 -2.95 9.73 -7.20
CA GLU A 73 -1.87 9.95 -8.17
C GLU A 73 -0.76 8.89 -8.04
N SER A 74 -0.31 8.58 -6.83
CA SER A 74 0.70 7.55 -6.56
C SER A 74 0.26 6.15 -7.00
N LEU A 75 -1.03 5.83 -6.86
CA LEU A 75 -1.58 4.53 -7.21
C LEU A 75 -2.03 4.44 -8.67
N LYS A 76 -1.90 5.53 -9.45
CA LYS A 76 -2.58 5.67 -10.74
C LYS A 76 -2.16 4.67 -11.82
N ASN A 77 -1.01 4.03 -11.66
CA ASN A 77 -0.45 3.07 -12.62
C ASN A 77 -0.42 1.63 -12.10
N ALA A 78 -0.80 1.40 -10.84
CA ALA A 78 -0.82 0.06 -10.25
C ALA A 78 -1.86 -0.82 -10.98
N LYS A 79 -1.49 -2.04 -11.34
CA LYS A 79 -2.43 -3.06 -11.84
C LYS A 79 -3.13 -3.76 -10.69
N GLU A 80 -2.40 -3.95 -9.58
CA GLU A 80 -2.92 -4.54 -8.35
C GLU A 80 -2.58 -3.65 -7.15
N ILE A 81 -3.57 -3.40 -6.30
CA ILE A 81 -3.42 -2.63 -5.07
C ILE A 81 -3.77 -3.54 -3.90
N ILE A 82 -2.87 -3.67 -2.95
CA ILE A 82 -3.02 -4.54 -1.78
C ILE A 82 -3.05 -3.65 -0.54
N VAL A 83 -4.19 -3.54 0.13
CA VAL A 83 -4.30 -2.74 1.35
C VAL A 83 -4.17 -3.64 2.58
N LEU A 84 -3.22 -3.32 3.45
CA LEU A 84 -3.06 -3.98 4.74
C LEU A 84 -3.63 -3.14 5.88
N ASP A 85 -4.66 -3.65 6.54
CA ASP A 85 -5.33 -3.03 7.69
C ASP A 85 -4.92 -3.70 9.01
N ARG A 86 -4.64 -2.90 10.04
CA ARG A 86 -4.58 -3.36 11.45
C ARG A 86 -5.86 -3.08 12.23
N ALA A 87 -6.96 -2.93 11.51
CA ALA A 87 -8.27 -2.69 12.07
C ALA A 87 -9.29 -3.59 11.37
N GLN A 88 -10.38 -3.89 12.07
CA GLN A 88 -11.51 -4.60 11.51
C GLN A 88 -12.78 -3.81 11.78
N SER A 89 -13.63 -3.72 10.78
CA SER A 89 -15.02 -3.28 10.91
C SER A 89 -15.94 -4.50 10.72
N ILE A 90 -16.82 -4.79 11.67
CA ILE A 90 -17.79 -5.88 11.53
C ILE A 90 -18.93 -5.38 10.63
N GLY A 91 -19.29 -6.16 9.60
CA GLY A 91 -20.37 -5.81 8.67
C GLY A 91 -19.97 -4.85 7.53
N THR A 92 -18.70 -4.45 7.43
CA THR A 92 -18.20 -3.62 6.31
C THR A 92 -16.69 -3.82 6.11
N TYR A 93 -16.10 -3.07 5.18
CA TYR A 93 -14.67 -3.08 4.95
C TYR A 93 -13.88 -2.38 6.07
N PRO A 94 -12.60 -2.75 6.27
CA PRO A 94 -11.73 -2.06 7.20
C PRO A 94 -11.56 -0.56 6.87
N PRO A 95 -11.34 0.30 7.88
CA PRO A 95 -11.35 1.74 7.70
C PRO A 95 -10.27 2.24 6.75
N PHE A 96 -9.05 1.68 6.78
CA PHE A 96 -7.98 2.17 5.92
C PHE A 96 -8.21 1.78 4.46
N TYR A 97 -8.65 0.54 4.19
CA TYR A 97 -9.13 0.15 2.86
C TYR A 97 -10.20 1.10 2.31
N SER A 98 -11.20 1.47 3.13
CA SER A 98 -12.24 2.41 2.71
C SER A 98 -11.67 3.78 2.30
N GLU A 99 -10.64 4.29 2.98
CA GLU A 99 -9.97 5.53 2.58
C GLU A 99 -9.24 5.42 1.24
N ILE A 100 -8.58 4.28 0.99
CA ILE A 100 -7.90 4.03 -0.29
C ILE A 100 -8.93 3.96 -1.42
N ILE A 101 -10.02 3.22 -1.23
CA ILE A 101 -11.14 3.20 -2.17
C ILE A 101 -11.67 4.63 -2.40
N ASN A 102 -12.00 5.37 -1.35
CA ASN A 102 -12.50 6.75 -1.50
C ASN A 102 -11.52 7.66 -2.23
N SER A 103 -10.21 7.48 -2.07
CA SER A 103 -9.19 8.23 -2.80
C SER A 103 -9.23 7.95 -4.31
N LEU A 104 -9.46 6.69 -4.68
CA LEU A 104 -9.52 6.26 -6.07
C LEU A 104 -10.84 6.62 -6.76
N TYR A 105 -11.95 6.66 -6.02
CA TYR A 105 -13.28 6.98 -6.57
C TYR A 105 -13.69 8.46 -6.43
N GLY A 106 -13.26 9.15 -5.37
CA GLY A 106 -13.78 10.47 -4.96
C GLY A 106 -13.18 11.68 -5.68
N ASN A 107 -12.14 11.51 -6.49
CA ASN A 107 -11.39 12.61 -7.09
C ASN A 107 -11.89 13.11 -8.46
N GLY A 108 -13.21 13.20 -8.66
CA GLY A 108 -13.91 14.12 -9.60
C GLY A 108 -13.50 14.27 -11.07
N ARG A 109 -12.41 13.67 -11.55
CA ARG A 109 -11.91 13.78 -12.92
C ARG A 109 -11.92 12.45 -13.65
N ASP A 110 -11.89 11.32 -12.94
CA ASP A 110 -11.94 10.00 -13.56
C ASP A 110 -12.54 8.95 -12.62
N ALA A 111 -13.83 9.04 -12.27
CA ALA A 111 -14.55 7.93 -11.60
C ALA A 111 -14.56 6.61 -12.43
N LYS A 112 -13.99 6.63 -13.64
CA LYS A 112 -13.68 5.47 -14.49
C LYS A 112 -12.50 4.64 -13.99
N PHE A 113 -11.67 5.15 -13.07
CA PHE A 113 -10.34 4.61 -12.78
C PHE A 113 -10.29 3.20 -12.17
N CYS A 114 -11.39 2.71 -11.58
CA CYS A 114 -11.46 1.38 -10.95
C CYS A 114 -12.35 0.38 -11.70
N VAL A 115 -13.47 0.80 -12.29
CA VAL A 115 -14.40 -0.13 -12.96
C VAL A 115 -14.03 -0.36 -14.42
N SER A 116 -13.40 0.61 -15.11
CA SER A 116 -13.07 0.47 -16.53
C SER A 116 -11.62 0.05 -16.82
N THR A 117 -10.76 -0.05 -15.80
CA THR A 117 -9.31 -0.28 -15.97
C THR A 117 -8.87 -1.71 -15.68
N GLY A 118 -9.76 -2.56 -15.15
CA GLY A 118 -9.44 -3.96 -14.81
C GLY A 118 -8.50 -4.11 -13.61
N ARG A 119 -8.36 -3.09 -12.77
CA ARG A 119 -7.51 -3.10 -11.57
C ARG A 119 -8.08 -3.97 -10.47
N GLU A 120 -7.23 -4.81 -9.90
CA GLU A 120 -7.59 -5.62 -8.73
C GLU A 120 -7.19 -4.89 -7.43
N ILE A 121 -8.13 -4.72 -6.51
CA ILE A 121 -7.86 -4.14 -5.19
C ILE A 121 -8.19 -5.19 -4.12
N LYS A 122 -7.18 -5.61 -3.36
CA LYS A 122 -7.29 -6.63 -2.31
C LYS A 122 -7.18 -5.98 -0.94
N SER A 123 -7.97 -6.48 0.02
CA SER A 123 -7.93 -6.06 1.42
C SER A 123 -7.51 -7.24 2.29
N TYR A 124 -6.53 -7.01 3.16
CA TYR A 124 -6.12 -8.00 4.15
C TYR A 124 -6.02 -7.35 5.53
N ILE A 125 -6.51 -8.07 6.55
CA ILE A 125 -6.46 -7.68 7.94
C ILE A 125 -5.33 -8.46 8.63
N TYR A 126 -4.45 -7.77 9.35
CA TYR A 126 -3.32 -8.37 10.05
C TYR A 126 -3.14 -7.77 11.45
N GLY A 127 -2.31 -8.43 12.27
CA GLY A 127 -1.81 -7.86 13.52
C GLY A 127 -2.85 -7.54 14.60
N LEU A 128 -4.08 -8.01 14.46
CA LEU A 128 -5.11 -7.86 15.50
C LEU A 128 -4.64 -8.54 16.79
N GLY A 129 -4.83 -7.86 17.92
CA GLY A 129 -4.40 -8.38 19.23
C GLY A 129 -2.88 -8.43 19.42
N GLY A 130 -2.11 -7.68 18.65
CA GLY A 130 -0.65 -7.64 18.77
C GLY A 130 0.07 -8.81 18.11
N ARG A 131 -0.62 -9.57 17.25
CA ARG A 131 0.01 -10.63 16.46
C ARG A 131 1.08 -10.06 15.51
N ASP A 132 2.14 -10.82 15.33
CA ASP A 132 3.21 -10.46 14.41
C ASP A 132 2.78 -10.63 12.94
N ILE A 133 3.53 -9.95 12.07
CA ILE A 133 3.49 -10.17 10.62
C ILE A 133 4.91 -10.44 10.12
N PHE A 134 5.09 -11.63 9.55
CA PHE A 134 6.37 -12.13 9.08
C PHE A 134 6.56 -11.86 7.58
N GLN A 135 7.82 -11.82 7.15
CA GLN A 135 8.18 -11.62 5.74
C GLN A 135 7.49 -12.61 4.81
N LYS A 136 7.39 -13.88 5.21
CA LYS A 136 6.75 -14.92 4.41
C LYS A 136 5.26 -14.64 4.16
N GLN A 137 4.54 -14.12 5.14
CA GLN A 137 3.13 -13.77 4.97
C GLN A 137 2.97 -12.60 3.98
N ILE A 138 3.82 -11.58 4.06
CA ILE A 138 3.83 -10.45 3.11
C ILE A 138 4.18 -10.94 1.70
N GLU A 139 5.15 -11.86 1.57
CA GLU A 139 5.51 -12.49 0.29
C GLU A 139 4.32 -13.27 -0.28
N ASP A 140 3.67 -14.10 0.52
CA ASP A 140 2.51 -14.88 0.11
C ASP A 140 1.32 -13.99 -0.30
N VAL A 141 1.17 -12.80 0.30
CA VAL A 141 0.20 -11.78 -0.13
C VAL A 141 0.55 -11.25 -1.53
N PHE A 142 1.78 -10.81 -1.78
CA PHE A 142 2.20 -10.33 -3.10
C PHE A 142 2.07 -11.40 -4.20
N MET A 143 2.30 -12.66 -3.83
CA MET A 143 2.18 -13.81 -4.72
C MET A 143 0.74 -14.34 -4.86
N GLY A 144 -0.25 -13.72 -4.19
CA GLY A 144 -1.65 -14.13 -4.27
C GLY A 144 -1.95 -15.51 -3.69
N LYS A 145 -1.12 -15.98 -2.75
CA LYS A 145 -1.27 -17.30 -2.11
C LYS A 145 -2.23 -17.29 -0.91
N ILE A 146 -2.54 -16.11 -0.37
CA ILE A 146 -3.50 -15.96 0.73
C ILE A 146 -4.92 -15.80 0.16
N LYS A 147 -5.80 -16.76 0.47
CA LYS A 147 -7.23 -16.72 0.08
C LYS A 147 -8.14 -16.14 1.15
N SER A 148 -7.66 -16.04 2.39
CA SER A 148 -8.40 -15.49 3.53
C SER A 148 -8.25 -13.97 3.57
N LYS A 149 -9.28 -13.26 4.06
CA LYS A 149 -9.18 -11.83 4.39
C LYS A 149 -8.26 -11.56 5.58
N TYR A 150 -7.93 -12.59 6.37
CA TYR A 150 -7.03 -12.48 7.52
C TYR A 150 -5.68 -13.09 7.20
N ILE A 151 -4.63 -12.34 7.52
CA ILE A 151 -3.27 -12.85 7.60
C ILE A 151 -3.10 -13.42 9.01
N GLN A 152 -2.90 -14.74 9.09
CA GLN A 152 -2.70 -15.50 10.32
C GLN A 152 -1.28 -16.02 10.37
#